data_AF-A0A7J2J7Q8-F1
#
_entry.id   AF-A0A7J2J7Q8-F1
#
_cell.length_a   1.000
_cell.length_b   1.000
_cell.length_c   1.000
_cell.angle_alpha   90.00
_cell.angle_beta   90.00
_cell.angle_gamma   90.00
#
_symmetry.space_group_name_H-M   'P 1'
#
loop_
_entity.id
_entity.type
_entity.pdbx_description
1 polymer ?
#
loop_
_entity_poly.entity_id
_entity_poly.type
_entity_poly.pdbx_seq_one_letter_code
_entity_poly.pdbx_strand_id
1 'polypeptide(L)'
;MLHFLGFLLLVVGGVMLIPVPAAYIFTEAHLVPSFVVPALTAITLGFLLRKRFRPTELTLGKAMVVVTFTWILFSAFSSVPYVFGNHMPAEDAYFESMSGLTATGLTMISDVEGTARTILFWRSLTEWIGGVGIVILFLSALLGFGKAA
;
A
#
# COMPACT_ATOMS: atom_id res chain seq x y z
N MET A 1 -12.91 -14.22 5.70
CA MET A 1 -11.73 -13.96 4.84
C MET A 1 -11.92 -12.71 3.99
N LEU A 2 -12.80 -12.72 2.98
CA LEU A 2 -13.03 -11.59 2.07
C LEU A 2 -13.50 -10.29 2.77
N HIS A 3 -14.23 -10.40 3.88
CA HIS A 3 -14.55 -9.25 4.74
C HIS A 3 -13.29 -8.53 5.26
N PHE A 4 -12.25 -9.28 5.68
CA PHE A 4 -10.99 -8.71 6.16
C PHE A 4 -10.17 -8.13 5.02
N LEU A 5 -10.14 -8.79 3.87
CA LEU A 5 -9.51 -8.25 2.66
C LEU A 5 -10.15 -6.92 2.24
N GLY A 6 -11.48 -6.82 2.35
CA GLY A 6 -12.19 -5.56 2.10
C GLY A 6 -11.81 -4.44 3.06
N PHE A 7 -11.55 -4.75 4.34
CA PHE A 7 -11.01 -3.76 5.29
C PHE A 7 -9.63 -3.27 4.86
N LEU A 8 -8.75 -4.17 4.42
CA LEU A 8 -7.40 -3.81 3.97
C LEU A 8 -7.44 -2.95 2.70
N LEU A 9 -8.37 -3.21 1.78
CA LEU A 9 -8.62 -2.34 0.62
C LEU A 9 -9.07 -0.92 1.01
N LEU A 10 -9.87 -0.77 2.07
CA LEU A 10 -10.21 0.56 2.60
C LEU A 10 -8.96 1.27 3.15
N VAL A 11 -8.08 0.53 3.82
CA VAL A 11 -6.83 1.08 4.38
C VAL A 11 -5.90 1.56 3.26
N VAL A 12 -5.60 0.73 2.25
CA VAL A 12 -4.72 1.15 1.15
C VAL A 12 -5.33 2.34 0.39
N GLY A 13 -6.64 2.32 0.13
CA GLY A 13 -7.28 3.46 -0.52
C GLY A 13 -7.20 4.74 0.30
N GLY A 14 -7.34 4.67 1.62
CA GLY A 14 -7.14 5.82 2.51
C GLY A 14 -5.69 6.34 2.50
N VAL A 15 -4.71 5.43 2.53
CA VAL A 15 -3.28 5.77 2.46
C VAL A 15 -2.93 6.44 1.13
N MET A 16 -3.50 5.97 0.02
CA MET A 16 -3.29 6.55 -1.30
C MET A 16 -3.81 7.99 -1.44
N LEU A 17 -4.65 8.48 -0.53
CA LEU A 17 -5.09 9.88 -0.51
C LEU A 17 -4.08 10.82 0.19
N ILE A 18 -3.12 10.28 0.95
CA ILE A 18 -2.12 11.07 1.70
C ILE A 18 -1.23 11.92 0.77
N PRO A 19 -0.80 11.45 -0.42
CA PRO A 19 -0.02 12.28 -1.35
C PRO A 19 -0.80 13.39 -2.05
N VAL A 20 -2.14 13.42 -1.96
CA VAL A 20 -2.97 14.43 -2.66
C VAL A 20 -2.64 15.85 -2.20
N PRO A 21 -2.60 16.18 -0.89
CA PRO A 21 -2.09 17.47 -0.43
C PRO A 21 -0.67 17.79 -0.92
N ALA A 22 0.23 16.79 -0.94
CA ALA A 22 1.61 16.96 -1.41
C ALA A 22 1.66 17.35 -2.90
N ALA A 23 0.77 16.79 -3.73
CA ALA A 23 0.62 17.18 -5.14
C ALA A 23 0.30 18.66 -5.31
N TYR A 24 -0.57 19.23 -4.46
CA TYR A 24 -0.87 20.67 -4.51
C TYR A 24 0.29 21.51 -3.99
N ILE A 25 0.94 21.10 -2.88
CA ILE A 25 2.08 21.81 -2.29
C ILE A 25 3.26 21.89 -3.28
N PHE A 26 3.52 20.80 -4.00
CA PHE A 26 4.63 20.74 -4.97
C PHE A 26 4.28 21.28 -6.36
N THR A 27 3.08 21.83 -6.54
CA THR A 27 2.55 22.33 -7.84
C THR A 27 2.45 21.24 -8.92
N GLU A 28 2.21 20.00 -8.50
CA GLU A 28 2.13 18.79 -9.33
C GLU A 28 0.69 18.23 -9.37
N ALA A 29 -0.32 19.11 -9.37
CA ALA A 29 -1.73 18.74 -9.28
C ALA A 29 -2.21 17.81 -10.43
N HIS A 30 -1.49 17.76 -11.55
CA HIS A 30 -1.74 16.82 -12.64
C HIS A 30 -1.57 15.34 -12.22
N LEU A 31 -0.86 15.06 -11.12
CA LEU A 31 -0.69 13.71 -10.57
C LEU A 31 -1.85 13.25 -9.67
N VAL A 32 -2.74 14.15 -9.26
CA VAL A 32 -3.86 13.82 -8.35
C VAL A 32 -4.71 12.64 -8.86
N PRO A 33 -5.07 12.54 -10.16
CA PRO A 33 -5.82 11.39 -10.67
C PRO A 33 -5.10 10.05 -10.46
N SER A 34 -3.77 10.03 -10.54
CA SER A 34 -2.93 8.84 -10.35
C SER A 34 -3.00 8.27 -8.93
N PHE A 35 -3.46 9.07 -7.96
CA PHE A 35 -3.70 8.66 -6.58
C PHE A 35 -5.19 8.47 -6.25
N VAL A 36 -6.05 9.39 -6.71
CA VAL A 36 -7.49 9.39 -6.36
C VAL A 36 -8.25 8.26 -7.05
N VAL A 37 -7.97 7.97 -8.32
CA VAL A 37 -8.66 6.89 -9.05
C VAL A 37 -8.39 5.51 -8.42
N PRO A 38 -7.14 5.08 -8.18
CA PRO A 38 -6.87 3.83 -7.49
C PRO A 38 -7.38 3.84 -6.03
N ALA A 39 -7.34 4.99 -5.33
CA ALA A 39 -7.90 5.10 -3.99
C ALA A 39 -9.41 4.82 -3.96
N LEU A 40 -10.18 5.49 -4.83
CA LEU A 40 -11.63 5.34 -4.88
C LEU A 40 -12.06 3.95 -5.34
N THR A 41 -11.32 3.34 -6.26
CA THR A 41 -11.57 1.96 -6.68
C THR A 41 -11.29 0.97 -5.54
N ALA A 42 -10.16 1.11 -4.83
CA ALA A 42 -9.86 0.31 -3.64
C ALA A 42 -10.93 0.48 -2.56
N ILE A 43 -11.33 1.72 -2.26
CA ILE A 43 -12.35 2.02 -1.23
C ILE A 43 -13.70 1.40 -1.62
N THR A 44 -14.11 1.57 -2.87
CA THR A 44 -15.39 1.04 -3.36
C THR A 44 -15.42 -0.48 -3.30
N LEU A 45 -14.37 -1.15 -3.81
CA LEU A 45 -14.24 -2.60 -3.73
C LEU A 45 -14.20 -3.08 -2.27
N GLY A 46 -13.42 -2.41 -1.42
CA GLY A 46 -13.31 -2.71 0.00
C GLY A 46 -14.65 -2.64 0.73
N PHE A 47 -15.41 -1.56 0.48
CA PHE A 47 -16.75 -1.37 1.02
C PHE A 47 -17.72 -2.46 0.54
N LEU A 48 -17.73 -2.76 -0.76
CA LEU A 48 -18.59 -3.80 -1.33
C LEU A 48 -18.28 -5.19 -0.75
N LEU A 49 -17.01 -5.55 -0.60
CA LEU A 49 -16.60 -6.81 0.02
C LEU A 49 -17.07 -6.89 1.48
N ARG A 50 -16.90 -5.82 2.26
CA ARG A 50 -17.35 -5.80 3.66
C ARG A 50 -18.87 -5.87 3.79
N LYS A 51 -19.61 -5.19 2.91
CA LYS A 51 -21.07 -5.23 2.91
C LYS A 51 -21.60 -6.61 2.50
N ARG A 52 -20.95 -7.27 1.55
CA ARG A 52 -21.41 -8.55 0.97
C ARG A 52 -21.07 -9.76 1.84
N PHE A 53 -19.91 -9.76 2.50
CA PHE A 53 -19.40 -10.90 3.26
C PHE A 53 -19.43 -10.62 4.75
N ARG A 54 -19.96 -11.56 5.55
CA ARG A 54 -19.94 -11.43 7.02
C ARG A 54 -18.54 -11.70 7.58
N PRO A 55 -18.17 -11.05 8.70
CA PRO A 55 -16.97 -11.43 9.44
C PRO A 55 -17.11 -12.87 9.92
N THR A 56 -16.03 -13.63 9.79
CA THR A 56 -15.92 -15.01 10.24
C THR A 56 -14.74 -15.10 11.20
N GLU A 57 -14.69 -16.12 12.05
CA GLU A 57 -13.49 -16.40 12.85
C GLU A 57 -12.25 -16.50 11.96
N LEU A 58 -11.18 -15.83 12.41
CA LEU A 58 -9.92 -15.73 11.71
C LEU A 58 -8.96 -16.80 12.23
N THR A 59 -9.13 -18.02 11.73
CA THR A 59 -8.19 -19.13 11.94
C THR A 59 -6.81 -18.81 11.33
N LEU A 60 -5.72 -19.38 11.85
CA LEU A 60 -4.35 -19.15 11.35
C LEU A 60 -4.24 -19.31 9.81
N GLY A 61 -4.76 -20.38 9.23
CA GLY A 61 -4.71 -20.59 7.77
C GLY A 61 -5.42 -19.49 6.97
N LYS A 62 -6.60 -19.04 7.42
CA LYS A 62 -7.31 -17.91 6.81
C LYS A 62 -6.53 -16.59 6.97
N ALA A 63 -5.86 -16.40 8.10
CA ALA A 63 -5.02 -15.21 8.33
C ALA A 63 -3.83 -15.19 7.35
N MET A 64 -3.13 -16.31 7.19
CA MET A 64 -2.01 -16.43 6.24
C MET A 64 -2.44 -16.10 4.81
N VAL A 65 -3.58 -16.65 4.36
CA VAL A 65 -4.14 -16.35 3.03
C VAL A 65 -4.48 -14.87 2.88
N VAL A 66 -5.12 -14.25 3.88
CA VAL A 66 -5.41 -12.81 3.85
C VAL A 66 -4.13 -12.00 3.73
N VAL A 67 -3.09 -12.32 4.51
CA VAL A 67 -1.79 -11.62 4.46
C VAL A 67 -1.17 -11.72 3.07
N THR A 68 -1.12 -12.92 2.47
CA THR A 68 -0.57 -13.10 1.11
C THR A 68 -1.31 -12.24 0.08
N PHE A 69 -2.64 -12.29 0.06
CA PHE A 69 -3.42 -11.46 -0.87
C PHE A 69 -3.29 -9.96 -0.58
N THR A 70 -3.07 -9.58 0.68
CA THR A 70 -2.87 -8.18 1.06
C THR A 70 -1.62 -7.62 0.43
N TRP A 71 -0.49 -8.34 0.51
CA TRP A 71 0.75 -7.91 -0.12
C TRP A 71 0.58 -7.74 -1.64
N ILE A 72 -0.03 -8.72 -2.31
CA ILE A 72 -0.26 -8.67 -3.76
C ILE A 72 -1.15 -7.47 -4.14
N LEU A 73 -2.28 -7.30 -3.45
CA LEU A 73 -3.21 -6.22 -3.76
C LEU A 73 -2.65 -4.84 -3.40
N PHE A 74 -1.99 -4.70 -2.25
CA PHE A 74 -1.44 -3.42 -1.82
C PHE A 74 -0.41 -2.93 -2.84
N SER A 75 0.47 -3.80 -3.32
CA SER A 75 1.45 -3.43 -4.33
C SER A 75 0.82 -3.18 -5.70
N ALA A 76 -0.22 -3.92 -6.08
CA ALA A 76 -0.94 -3.66 -7.33
C ALA A 76 -1.65 -2.29 -7.32
N PHE A 77 -2.26 -1.88 -6.20
CA PHE A 77 -2.86 -0.54 -6.09
C PHE A 77 -1.79 0.54 -5.98
N SER A 78 -0.74 0.28 -5.19
CA SER A 78 0.33 1.24 -4.91
C SER A 78 1.28 1.45 -6.09
N SER A 79 1.25 0.58 -7.11
CA SER A 79 2.00 0.77 -8.36
C SER A 79 1.35 1.75 -9.34
N VAL A 80 0.04 2.02 -9.20
CA VAL A 80 -0.72 2.89 -10.12
C VAL A 80 -0.10 4.30 -10.25
N PRO A 81 0.32 4.98 -9.17
CA PRO A 81 1.03 6.25 -9.28
C PRO A 81 2.34 6.18 -10.09
N TYR A 82 3.07 5.06 -10.04
CA TYR A 82 4.30 4.90 -10.81
C TYR A 82 4.01 4.68 -12.31
N VAL A 83 2.95 3.93 -12.65
CA VAL A 83 2.54 3.72 -14.05
C VAL A 83 2.06 5.03 -14.67
N PHE A 84 1.12 5.73 -14.03
CA PHE A 84 0.48 6.89 -14.66
C PHE A 84 1.17 8.23 -14.33
N GLY A 85 1.82 8.31 -13.17
CA GLY A 85 2.54 9.52 -12.74
C GLY A 85 3.99 9.56 -13.20
N ASN A 86 4.67 8.41 -13.24
CA ASN A 86 6.07 8.32 -13.63
C ASN A 86 6.28 7.61 -14.99
N HIS A 87 5.20 7.21 -15.67
CA HIS A 87 5.23 6.55 -16.98
C HIS A 87 6.09 5.27 -17.02
N MET A 88 6.17 4.56 -15.89
CA MET A 88 6.94 3.32 -15.77
C MET A 88 6.18 2.14 -16.41
N PRO A 89 6.90 1.15 -16.99
CA PRO A 89 6.33 -0.15 -17.31
C PRO A 89 5.62 -0.77 -16.09
N ALA A 90 4.57 -1.55 -16.33
CA ALA A 90 3.73 -2.06 -15.25
C ALA A 90 4.50 -3.00 -14.30
N GLU A 91 5.43 -3.77 -14.85
CA GLU A 91 6.34 -4.66 -14.15
C GLU A 91 7.30 -3.89 -13.23
N ASP A 92 7.90 -2.80 -13.72
CA ASP A 92 8.83 -1.96 -12.98
C ASP A 92 8.09 -1.20 -11.88
N ALA A 93 6.90 -0.67 -12.20
CA ALA A 93 6.03 0.00 -11.23
C ALA A 93 5.57 -0.94 -10.11
N TYR A 94 5.23 -2.19 -10.45
CA TYR A 94 4.88 -3.21 -9.48
C TYR A 94 6.07 -3.58 -8.60
N PHE A 95 7.26 -3.74 -9.19
CA PHE A 95 8.50 -3.99 -8.45
C PHE A 95 8.82 -2.83 -7.49
N GLU A 96 8.78 -1.58 -7.97
CA GLU A 96 9.02 -0.38 -7.16
C GLU A 96 8.06 -0.33 -5.96
N SER A 97 6.77 -0.58 -6.21
CA SER A 97 5.77 -0.61 -5.16
C SER A 97 5.99 -1.74 -4.16
N MET A 98 6.36 -2.93 -4.62
CA MET A 98 6.61 -4.07 -3.75
C MET A 98 7.81 -3.77 -2.85
N SER A 99 8.91 -3.29 -3.45
CA SER A 99 10.16 -2.92 -2.79
C SER A 99 9.94 -1.87 -1.70
N GLY A 100 9.16 -0.82 -1.99
CA GLY A 100 8.80 0.20 -1.01
C GLY A 100 7.99 -0.39 0.15
N LEU A 101 6.89 -1.08 -0.14
CA LEU A 101 6.01 -1.64 0.91
C LEU A 101 6.69 -2.72 1.78
N THR A 102 7.67 -3.45 1.26
CA THR A 102 8.46 -4.42 2.02
C THR A 102 9.70 -3.82 2.68
N ALA A 103 9.90 -2.50 2.54
CA ALA A 103 11.09 -1.79 2.99
C ALA A 103 12.41 -2.42 2.48
N THR A 104 12.39 -2.95 1.25
CA THR A 104 13.56 -3.53 0.59
C THR A 104 14.48 -2.44 0.03
N GLY A 105 13.93 -1.32 -0.44
CA GLY A 105 14.70 -0.14 -0.83
C GLY A 105 15.46 -0.26 -2.15
N LEU A 106 15.10 -1.23 -3.00
CA LEU A 106 15.55 -1.30 -4.39
C LEU A 106 14.68 -0.40 -5.27
N THR A 107 15.26 0.15 -6.35
CA THR A 107 14.55 1.04 -7.27
C THR A 107 14.72 0.64 -8.73
N MET A 108 13.65 0.80 -9.49
CA MET A 108 13.57 0.71 -10.96
C MET A 108 13.36 2.08 -11.60
N ILE A 109 13.28 3.15 -10.80
CA ILE A 109 13.25 4.53 -11.30
C ILE A 109 14.64 4.88 -11.86
N SER A 110 14.73 5.15 -13.16
CA SER A 110 16.00 5.40 -13.86
C SER A 110 16.65 6.73 -13.47
N ASP A 111 15.85 7.78 -13.25
CA ASP A 111 16.31 9.10 -12.81
C ASP A 111 15.47 9.56 -11.62
N VAL A 112 15.98 9.30 -10.42
CA VAL A 112 15.32 9.66 -9.16
C VAL A 112 15.29 11.18 -8.94
N GLU A 113 16.32 11.90 -9.41
CA GLU A 113 16.46 13.34 -9.18
C GLU A 113 15.49 14.15 -10.08
N GLY A 114 15.25 13.66 -11.29
CA GLY A 114 14.27 14.22 -12.22
C GLY A 114 12.81 13.81 -11.95
N THR A 115 12.56 12.89 -11.02
CA THR A 115 11.21 12.40 -10.72
C THR A 115 10.37 13.44 -9.96
N ALA A 116 9.08 13.51 -10.25
CA ALA A 116 8.15 14.40 -9.55
C ALA A 116 8.15 14.20 -8.03
N ARG A 117 8.13 15.29 -7.28
CA ARG A 117 8.28 15.26 -5.81
C ARG A 117 7.14 14.52 -5.12
N THR A 118 5.93 14.55 -5.65
CA THR A 118 4.80 13.75 -5.14
C THR A 118 5.03 12.25 -5.29
N ILE A 119 5.67 11.82 -6.39
CA ILE A 119 6.02 10.41 -6.59
C ILE A 119 7.14 9.99 -5.62
N LEU A 120 8.16 10.84 -5.42
CA LEU A 120 9.20 10.59 -4.42
C LEU A 120 8.61 10.54 -3.00
N PHE A 121 7.67 11.43 -2.68
CA PHE A 121 6.94 11.40 -1.42
C PHE A 121 6.15 10.09 -1.26
N TRP A 122 5.48 9.62 -2.31
CA TRP A 122 4.80 8.33 -2.30
C TRP A 122 5.77 7.17 -2.04
N ARG A 123 6.94 7.18 -2.70
CA ARG A 123 7.99 6.18 -2.47
C ARG A 123 8.42 6.14 -1.02
N SER A 124 8.83 7.27 -0.46
CA SER A 124 9.23 7.37 0.94
C SER A 124 8.11 7.01 1.91
N LEU A 125 6.85 7.34 1.58
CA LEU A 125 5.70 6.95 2.41
C LEU A 125 5.50 5.44 2.42
N THR A 126 5.59 4.77 1.26
CA THR A 126 5.45 3.30 1.19
C THR A 126 6.57 2.57 1.94
N GLU A 127 7.81 3.07 1.85
CA GLU A 127 8.95 2.58 2.65
C GLU A 127 8.73 2.78 4.15
N TRP A 128 8.24 3.95 4.55
CA TRP A 128 7.94 4.24 5.95
C TRP A 128 6.85 3.31 6.49
N ILE A 129 5.77 3.08 5.73
CA ILE A 129 4.70 2.14 6.11
C ILE A 129 5.25 0.71 6.24
N GLY A 130 6.06 0.27 5.28
CA GLY A 130 6.71 -1.03 5.33
C GLY A 130 7.62 -1.21 6.55
N GLY A 131 8.45 -0.21 6.82
CA GLY A 131 9.36 -0.19 7.98
C GLY A 131 8.63 -0.22 9.32
N VAL A 132 7.55 0.57 9.46
CA VAL A 132 6.69 0.54 10.66
C VAL A 132 6.08 -0.85 10.85
N GLY A 133 5.67 -1.53 9.77
CA GLY A 133 5.16 -2.90 9.83
C GLY A 133 6.15 -3.89 10.45
N ILE A 134 7.42 -3.79 10.07
CA ILE A 134 8.50 -4.64 10.62
C ILE A 134 8.72 -4.33 12.11
N VAL A 135 8.79 -3.05 12.49
CA VAL A 135 8.97 -2.64 13.90
C VAL A 135 7.84 -3.17 14.78
N ILE A 136 6.58 -3.04 14.34
CA ILE A 136 5.42 -3.55 15.08
C ILE A 136 5.48 -5.08 15.21
N LEU A 137 5.92 -5.80 14.18
CA LEU A 137 6.06 -7.25 14.23
C LEU A 137 7.12 -7.67 15.28
N PHE A 138 8.29 -7.02 15.29
CA PHE A 138 9.33 -7.30 16.28
C PHE A 138 8.89 -6.95 17.71
N LEU A 139 8.22 -5.81 17.90
CA LEU A 139 7.67 -5.43 19.21
C LEU A 139 6.59 -6.42 19.67
N SER A 140 5.71 -6.86 18.77
CA SER A 140 4.66 -7.84 19.07
C SER A 140 5.25 -9.20 19.44
N ALA A 141 6.33 -9.62 18.77
CA ALA A 141 7.08 -10.81 19.13
C ALA A 141 7.70 -10.66 20.53
N LEU A 142 8.48 -9.61 20.76
CA LEU A 142 9.18 -9.39 22.03
C LEU A 142 8.23 -9.30 23.24
N LEU A 143 7.10 -8.57 23.09
CA LEU A 143 6.10 -8.40 24.13
C LEU A 143 5.14 -9.60 24.24
N GLY A 144 4.90 -10.32 23.14
CA GLY A 144 4.01 -11.47 23.05
C GLY A 144 4.63 -12.77 23.57
N PHE A 145 5.93 -12.99 23.38
CA PHE A 145 6.64 -14.15 23.93
C PHE A 145 6.87 -14.06 25.45
N GLY A 146 6.60 -12.92 26.10
CA GLY A 146 6.73 -12.74 27.55
C GLY A 146 5.51 -13.13 28.40
N LYS A 147 4.42 -13.63 27.78
CA LYS A 147 3.20 -14.06 28.50
C LYS A 147 2.84 -15.54 28.32
N ALA A 148 3.76 -16.33 27.79
CA ALA A 148 3.64 -17.78 27.68
C ALA A 148 4.76 -18.46 28.47
N ALA A 149 4.74 -18.30 29.80
CA ALA A 149 5.46 -19.09 30.77
C ALA A 149 4.69 -19.09 32.10
#